data_AF-A0AAV7JVT4-F1
#
_entry.id   AF-A0AAV7JVT4-F1
#
_cell.length_a   1.000
_cell.length_b   1.000
_cell.length_c   1.000
_cell.angle_alpha   90.00
_cell.angle_beta   90.00
_cell.angle_gamma   90.00
#
_symmetry.space_group_name_H-M   'P 1'
#
loop_
_entity.id
_entity.type
_entity.pdbx_description
1 polymer ?
#
loop_
_entity_poly.entity_id
_entity_poly.type
_entity_poly.pdbx_seq_one_letter_code
_entity_poly.pdbx_strand_id
1 'polypeptide(L)'
;MNLEQKQIEHLEQHCRTLQEEHEGEQKVWEMREQQLISEREMFEQEKHILQTTVNEQAVMKRSLEDELSRSKSLADREHNAYVRRTESEYEKRIEGLRYSENELREENRYVNLELTQTREKLALQLRQIEDLQQENRELSEGERWSGGELRQALEELSKVRDKCMQLEGSNHEQSSRLEQAFLEREILEEKLQLLESEQSQLIDSKEVVQQMLIQAQASKDGMYAELTGVKMELQMMNFKKKGNSLFAEVDDHRKKVELELLALRGSYKSLEGLYKNSQVIARRLKSEYTLLLCQRNSLKADGAYITRLKHDLDRTSNDLSLSRMNCATLERQLSNTHNLAKEFRQYQQSYDNKNPQDREYIRFFNRQISYWESHSKDLLYKLDESRKLECALRQDNADQRTGLHQAEKRAEVCERECTVLKLKLEELSSEAKHYRPVKETPVRLPTPTVKHYTAIPPPSFPSHQDESRMEETVCVIPEDASPVIPVLQPIKTNIQALARERK
;
A
#
# COMPACT_ATOMS: atom_id res chain seq x y z
N MET A 1 -41.82 -75.17 -93.06
CA MET A 1 -41.85 -73.82 -92.48
C MET A 1 -40.98 -72.92 -93.33
N ASN A 2 -41.60 -71.93 -93.97
CA ASN A 2 -40.95 -71.01 -94.89
C ASN A 2 -39.89 -70.17 -94.15
N LEU A 3 -38.76 -69.92 -94.82
CA LEU A 3 -37.68 -69.08 -94.33
C LEU A 3 -38.19 -67.69 -93.89
N GLU A 4 -39.21 -67.18 -94.59
CA GLU A 4 -39.90 -65.92 -94.31
C GLU A 4 -40.60 -65.90 -92.95
N GLN A 5 -41.16 -67.03 -92.50
CA GLN A 5 -41.90 -67.09 -91.24
C GLN A 5 -40.96 -67.00 -90.03
N LYS A 6 -39.77 -67.61 -90.14
CA LYS A 6 -38.70 -67.46 -89.14
C LYS A 6 -38.10 -66.05 -89.13
N GLN A 7 -38.04 -65.38 -90.29
CA GLN A 7 -37.58 -63.99 -90.38
C GLN A 7 -38.57 -63.03 -89.72
N ILE A 8 -39.88 -63.25 -89.89
CA ILE A 8 -40.92 -62.45 -89.22
C ILE A 8 -40.86 -62.66 -87.70
N GLU A 9 -40.80 -63.90 -87.22
CA GLU A 9 -40.68 -64.18 -85.77
C GLU A 9 -39.41 -63.54 -85.16
N HIS A 10 -38.28 -63.58 -85.87
CA HIS A 10 -37.04 -62.94 -85.43
C HIS A 10 -37.16 -61.41 -85.40
N LEU A 11 -37.81 -60.80 -86.39
CA LEU A 11 -38.06 -59.35 -86.42
C LEU A 11 -39.02 -58.92 -85.30
N GLU A 12 -40.08 -59.68 -85.05
CA GLU A 12 -41.00 -59.41 -83.93
C GLU A 12 -40.31 -59.54 -82.58
N GLN A 13 -39.44 -60.54 -82.42
CA GLN A 13 -38.65 -60.70 -81.20
C GLN A 13 -37.66 -59.55 -81.03
N HIS A 14 -37.01 -59.10 -82.12
CA HIS A 14 -36.10 -57.95 -82.09
C HIS A 14 -36.83 -56.63 -81.78
N CYS A 15 -38.03 -56.42 -82.34
CA CYS A 15 -38.87 -55.26 -82.02
C CYS A 15 -39.31 -55.26 -80.55
N ARG A 16 -39.65 -56.42 -79.98
CA ARG A 16 -39.95 -56.53 -78.54
C ARG A 16 -38.75 -56.23 -77.67
N THR A 17 -37.56 -56.74 -78.00
CA THR A 17 -36.35 -56.41 -77.25
C THR A 17 -36.01 -54.93 -77.31
N LEU A 18 -36.19 -54.28 -78.48
CA LEU A 18 -35.97 -52.84 -78.63
C LEU A 18 -37.00 -52.02 -77.85
N GLN A 19 -38.26 -52.48 -77.74
CA GLN A 19 -39.26 -51.85 -76.89
C GLN A 19 -38.93 -51.98 -75.41
N GLU A 20 -38.53 -53.17 -74.97
CA GLU A 20 -38.11 -53.41 -73.58
C GLU A 20 -36.86 -52.59 -73.21
N GLU A 21 -35.89 -52.47 -74.13
CA GLU A 21 -34.72 -51.60 -73.96
C GLU A 21 -35.12 -50.13 -73.88
N HIS A 22 -36.01 -49.65 -74.76
CA HIS A 22 -36.49 -48.26 -74.72
C HIS A 22 -37.26 -47.94 -73.44
N GLU A 23 -38.15 -48.83 -72.99
CA GLU A 23 -38.85 -48.69 -71.70
C GLU A 23 -37.89 -48.75 -70.51
N GLY A 24 -36.84 -49.57 -70.59
CA GLY A 24 -35.77 -49.65 -69.61
C GLY A 24 -34.97 -48.35 -69.52
N GLU A 25 -34.57 -47.79 -70.65
CA GLU A 25 -33.89 -46.49 -70.75
C GLU A 25 -34.77 -45.37 -70.21
N GLN A 26 -36.06 -45.35 -70.55
CA GLN A 26 -37.00 -44.35 -70.06
C GLN A 26 -37.15 -44.39 -68.54
N LYS A 27 -37.27 -45.58 -67.94
CA LYS A 27 -37.31 -45.75 -66.47
C LYS A 27 -36.01 -45.28 -65.81
N VAL A 28 -34.86 -45.54 -66.42
CA VAL A 28 -33.56 -45.06 -65.91
C VAL A 28 -33.49 -43.54 -65.96
N TRP A 29 -33.99 -42.91 -67.03
CA TRP A 29 -34.10 -41.46 -67.14
C TRP A 29 -35.02 -40.86 -66.08
N GLU A 30 -36.22 -41.43 -65.89
CA GLU A 30 -37.19 -40.97 -64.88
C GLU A 30 -36.62 -41.10 -63.45
N MET A 31 -35.96 -42.22 -63.12
CA MET A 31 -35.31 -42.38 -61.83
C MET A 31 -34.19 -41.36 -61.62
N ARG A 32 -33.39 -41.10 -62.66
CA ARG A 32 -32.29 -40.12 -62.58
C ARG A 32 -32.82 -38.69 -62.44
N GLU A 33 -33.90 -38.36 -63.13
CA GLU A 33 -34.57 -37.07 -63.02
C GLU A 33 -35.14 -36.87 -61.61
N GLN A 34 -35.82 -37.88 -61.05
CA GLN A 34 -36.33 -37.84 -59.68
C GLN A 34 -35.20 -37.69 -58.64
N GLN A 35 -34.08 -38.38 -58.82
CA GLN A 35 -32.90 -38.22 -57.96
C GLN A 35 -32.35 -36.79 -58.01
N LEU A 36 -32.20 -36.21 -59.21
CA LEU A 36 -31.72 -34.83 -59.37
C LEU A 36 -32.68 -33.81 -58.76
N ILE A 37 -33.99 -34.02 -58.86
CA ILE A 37 -35.00 -33.16 -58.23
C ILE A 37 -34.87 -33.24 -56.70
N SER A 38 -34.78 -34.45 -56.14
CA SER A 38 -34.63 -34.65 -54.70
C SER A 38 -33.33 -34.04 -54.17
N GLU A 39 -32.21 -34.23 -54.86
CA GLU A 39 -30.93 -33.60 -54.52
C GLU A 39 -31.02 -32.07 -54.55
N ARG A 40 -31.67 -31.51 -55.57
CA ARG A 40 -31.88 -30.07 -55.69
C ARG A 40 -32.71 -29.51 -54.54
N GLU A 41 -33.81 -30.18 -54.17
CA GLU A 41 -34.65 -29.77 -53.03
C GLU A 41 -33.87 -29.80 -51.70
N MET A 42 -33.04 -30.83 -51.49
CA MET A 42 -32.15 -30.92 -50.34
C MET A 42 -31.17 -29.74 -50.28
N PHE A 43 -30.53 -29.41 -51.40
CA PHE A 43 -29.62 -28.26 -51.47
C PHE A 43 -30.34 -26.91 -51.29
N GLU A 44 -31.58 -26.77 -51.76
CA GLU A 44 -32.38 -25.57 -51.53
C GLU A 44 -32.76 -25.41 -50.05
N GLN A 45 -33.08 -26.51 -49.35
CA GLN A 45 -33.32 -26.50 -47.91
C GLN A 45 -32.06 -26.17 -47.11
N GLU A 46 -30.92 -26.80 -47.42
CA GLU A 46 -29.64 -26.50 -46.79
C GLU A 46 -29.23 -25.04 -46.98
N LYS A 47 -29.40 -24.51 -48.20
CA LYS A 47 -29.17 -23.09 -48.49
C LYS A 47 -30.03 -22.18 -47.61
N HIS A 48 -31.30 -22.51 -47.41
CA HIS A 48 -32.19 -21.71 -46.56
C HIS A 48 -31.72 -21.74 -45.09
N ILE A 49 -31.34 -22.91 -44.57
CA ILE A 49 -30.83 -23.07 -43.21
C ILE A 49 -29.52 -22.28 -43.03
N LEU A 50 -28.59 -22.39 -43.97
CA LEU A 50 -27.35 -21.65 -43.95
C LEU A 50 -27.59 -20.13 -44.04
N GLN A 51 -28.55 -19.69 -44.85
CA GLN A 51 -28.91 -18.28 -44.91
C GLN A 51 -29.48 -17.77 -43.58
N THR A 52 -30.34 -18.55 -42.91
CA THR A 52 -30.88 -18.17 -41.59
C THR A 52 -29.78 -18.10 -40.53
N THR A 53 -28.88 -19.09 -40.49
CA THR A 53 -27.78 -19.09 -39.50
C THR A 53 -26.80 -17.94 -39.72
N VAL A 54 -26.49 -17.59 -40.98
CA VAL A 54 -25.66 -16.41 -41.30
C VAL A 54 -26.33 -15.11 -40.86
N ASN A 55 -27.65 -14.99 -41.07
CA ASN A 55 -28.41 -13.82 -40.64
C ASN A 55 -28.43 -13.69 -39.10
N GLU A 56 -28.63 -14.80 -38.39
CA GLU A 56 -28.58 -14.84 -36.92
C GLU A 56 -27.19 -14.45 -36.39
N GLN A 57 -26.13 -14.98 -36.99
CA GLN A 57 -24.75 -14.61 -36.65
C GLN A 57 -24.47 -13.14 -36.92
N ALA A 58 -25.00 -12.57 -38.00
CA ALA A 58 -24.85 -11.15 -38.30
C ALA A 58 -25.56 -10.26 -37.26
N VAL A 59 -26.74 -10.65 -36.79
CA VAL A 59 -27.46 -9.95 -35.71
C VAL A 59 -26.70 -10.06 -34.39
N MET A 60 -26.24 -11.26 -34.03
CA MET A 60 -25.45 -11.47 -32.81
C MET A 60 -24.16 -10.65 -32.83
N LYS A 61 -23.46 -10.63 -33.96
CA LYS A 61 -22.25 -9.82 -34.14
C LYS A 61 -22.52 -8.32 -33.92
N ARG A 62 -23.59 -7.77 -34.49
CA ARG A 62 -23.97 -6.37 -34.27
C ARG A 62 -24.28 -6.09 -32.79
N SER A 63 -24.99 -7.00 -32.12
CA SER A 63 -25.27 -6.87 -30.68
C SER A 63 -23.98 -6.84 -29.84
N LEU A 64 -23.01 -7.70 -30.15
CA LEU A 64 -21.71 -7.72 -29.47
C LEU A 64 -20.89 -6.46 -29.77
N GLU A 65 -20.95 -5.93 -31.00
CA GLU A 65 -20.31 -4.66 -31.37
C GLU A 65 -20.91 -3.47 -30.59
N ASP A 66 -22.23 -3.45 -30.40
CA ASP A 66 -22.92 -2.44 -29.59
C ASP A 66 -22.57 -2.55 -28.11
N GLU A 67 -22.54 -3.77 -27.55
CA GLU A 67 -22.12 -4.01 -26.16
C GLU A 67 -20.66 -3.62 -25.92
N LEU A 68 -19.77 -3.94 -26.86
CA LEU A 68 -18.37 -3.54 -26.82
C LEU A 68 -18.24 -2.01 -26.83
N SER A 69 -19.03 -1.33 -27.66
CA SER A 69 -19.04 0.14 -27.74
C SER A 69 -19.55 0.79 -26.44
N ARG A 70 -20.59 0.21 -25.83
CA ARG A 70 -21.09 0.65 -24.51
C ARG A 70 -20.06 0.42 -23.40
N SER A 71 -19.40 -0.73 -23.39
CA SER A 71 -18.37 -1.06 -22.41
C SER A 71 -17.16 -0.12 -22.51
N LYS A 72 -16.68 0.16 -23.73
CA LYS A 72 -15.63 1.16 -23.97
C LYS A 72 -16.03 2.55 -23.45
N SER A 73 -17.24 3.02 -23.78
CA SER A 73 -17.72 4.32 -23.32
C SER A 73 -17.83 4.40 -21.79
N LEU A 74 -18.24 3.31 -21.14
CA LEU A 74 -18.29 3.23 -19.68
C LEU A 74 -16.88 3.31 -19.07
N ALA A 75 -15.94 2.51 -19.60
CA ALA A 75 -14.55 2.50 -19.15
C ALA A 75 -13.89 3.88 -19.30
N ASP A 76 -14.11 4.56 -20.43
CA ASP A 76 -13.60 5.92 -20.67
C ASP A 76 -14.19 6.91 -19.66
N ARG A 77 -15.48 6.79 -19.32
CA ARG A 77 -16.12 7.67 -18.32
C ARG A 77 -15.57 7.42 -16.92
N GLU A 78 -15.40 6.16 -16.52
CA GLU A 78 -14.86 5.80 -15.22
C GLU A 78 -13.39 6.22 -15.09
N HIS A 79 -12.59 6.00 -16.13
CA HIS A 79 -11.20 6.44 -16.18
C HIS A 79 -11.09 7.97 -16.07
N ASN A 80 -11.86 8.71 -16.85
CA ASN A 80 -11.88 10.17 -16.77
C ASN A 80 -12.36 10.69 -15.40
N ALA A 81 -13.33 10.03 -14.79
CA ALA A 81 -13.80 10.38 -13.45
C ALA A 81 -12.73 10.11 -12.37
N TYR A 82 -11.98 9.01 -12.51
CA TYR A 82 -10.86 8.68 -11.63
C TYR A 82 -9.74 9.71 -11.76
N VAL A 83 -9.31 10.02 -13.00
CA VAL A 83 -8.26 11.01 -13.27
C VAL A 83 -8.60 12.36 -12.64
N ARG A 84 -9.82 12.89 -12.90
CA ARG A 84 -10.26 14.16 -12.31
C ARG A 84 -10.28 14.17 -10.78
N ARG A 85 -10.66 13.06 -10.15
CA ARG A 85 -10.64 12.95 -8.68
C ARG A 85 -9.21 12.99 -8.17
N THR A 86 -8.31 12.20 -8.76
CA THR A 86 -6.90 12.17 -8.36
C THR A 86 -6.21 13.51 -8.59
N GLU A 87 -6.46 14.18 -9.72
CA GLU A 87 -5.93 15.53 -10.00
C GLU A 87 -6.43 16.54 -8.95
N SER A 88 -7.72 16.53 -8.63
CA SER A 88 -8.27 17.42 -7.59
C SER A 88 -7.69 17.14 -6.19
N GLU A 89 -7.43 15.88 -5.85
CA GLU A 89 -6.78 15.51 -4.59
C GLU A 89 -5.32 15.98 -4.55
N TYR A 90 -4.57 15.81 -5.64
CA TYR A 90 -3.20 16.29 -5.73
C TYR A 90 -3.12 17.82 -5.73
N GLU A 91 -4.03 18.52 -6.41
CA GLU A 91 -4.13 19.99 -6.35
C GLU A 91 -4.37 20.48 -4.91
N LYS A 92 -5.32 19.90 -4.19
CA LYS A 92 -5.56 20.24 -2.77
C LYS A 92 -4.33 19.98 -1.90
N ARG A 93 -3.61 18.90 -2.16
CA ARG A 93 -2.39 18.58 -1.40
C ARG A 93 -1.26 19.56 -1.72
N ILE A 94 -1.08 19.92 -2.99
CA ILE A 94 -0.11 20.94 -3.41
C ILE A 94 -0.46 22.29 -2.77
N GLU A 95 -1.74 22.66 -2.75
CA GLU A 95 -2.18 23.92 -2.15
C GLU A 95 -1.98 23.94 -0.64
N GLY A 96 -2.24 22.82 0.06
CA GLY A 96 -1.90 22.68 1.48
C GLY A 96 -0.40 22.78 1.75
N LEU A 97 0.45 22.18 0.90
CA LEU A 97 1.90 22.30 1.01
C LEU A 97 2.38 23.74 0.75
N ARG A 98 1.79 24.45 -0.21
CA ARG A 98 2.10 25.87 -0.46
C ARG A 98 1.72 26.77 0.72
N TYR A 99 0.61 26.47 1.38
CA TYR A 99 0.21 27.20 2.59
C TYR A 99 1.24 27.02 3.71
N SER A 100 1.62 25.76 3.98
CA SER A 100 2.66 25.45 4.97
C SER A 100 4.03 26.04 4.62
N GLU A 101 4.42 26.05 3.34
CA GLU A 101 5.66 26.71 2.88
C GLU A 101 5.63 28.22 3.16
N ASN A 102 4.48 28.87 2.97
CA ASN A 102 4.32 30.28 3.27
C ASN A 102 4.37 30.58 4.78
N GLU A 103 3.73 29.75 5.62
CA GLU A 103 3.83 29.87 7.07
C GLU A 103 5.29 29.77 7.54
N LEU A 104 6.00 28.74 7.07
CA LEU A 104 7.43 28.56 7.40
C LEU A 104 8.29 29.71 6.88
N ARG A 105 7.98 30.29 5.72
CA ARG A 105 8.67 31.49 5.23
C ARG A 105 8.43 32.70 6.12
N GLU A 106 7.22 32.89 6.63
CA GLU A 106 6.90 33.99 7.55
C GLU A 106 7.59 33.82 8.90
N GLU A 107 7.58 32.60 9.46
CA GLU A 107 8.35 32.28 10.67
C GLU A 107 9.85 32.54 10.47
N ASN A 108 10.42 32.10 9.35
CA ASN A 108 11.83 32.32 9.04
C ASN A 108 12.16 33.82 8.86
N ARG A 109 11.24 34.62 8.32
CA ARG A 109 11.39 36.09 8.30
C ARG A 109 11.43 36.68 9.71
N TYR A 110 10.56 36.21 10.60
CA TYR A 110 10.52 36.68 11.99
C TYR A 110 11.80 36.33 12.73
N VAL A 111 12.25 35.08 12.64
CA VAL A 111 13.51 34.61 13.24
C VAL A 111 14.70 35.39 12.71
N ASN A 112 14.77 35.66 11.40
CA ASN A 112 15.84 36.47 10.82
C ASN A 112 15.84 37.91 11.36
N LEU A 113 14.66 38.50 11.55
CA LEU A 113 14.54 39.83 12.14
C LEU A 113 15.06 39.84 13.59
N GLU A 114 14.68 38.87 14.41
CA GLU A 114 15.21 38.75 15.77
C GLU A 114 16.73 38.52 15.79
N LEU A 115 17.24 37.72 14.86
CA LEU A 115 18.69 37.50 14.68
C LEU A 115 19.43 38.79 14.33
N THR A 116 18.87 39.64 13.47
CA THR A 116 19.46 40.95 13.16
C THR A 116 19.46 41.88 14.37
N GLN A 117 18.35 41.97 15.10
CA GLN A 117 18.25 42.82 16.30
C GLN A 117 19.21 42.36 17.42
N THR A 118 19.36 41.05 17.62
CA THR A 118 20.29 40.50 18.62
C THR A 118 21.74 40.75 18.23
N ARG A 119 22.10 40.63 16.95
CA ARG A 119 23.43 41.00 16.44
C ARG A 119 23.73 42.48 16.64
N GLU A 120 22.78 43.37 16.39
CA GLU A 120 22.94 44.82 16.63
C GLU A 120 23.12 45.14 18.11
N LYS A 121 22.33 44.52 18.99
CA LYS A 121 22.48 44.67 20.46
C LYS A 121 23.85 44.18 20.93
N LEU A 122 24.31 43.04 20.42
CA LEU A 122 25.63 42.50 20.74
C LEU A 122 26.74 43.46 20.28
N ALA A 123 26.64 44.00 19.06
CA ALA A 123 27.60 44.96 18.53
C ALA A 123 27.66 46.25 19.37
N LEU A 124 26.51 46.75 19.85
CA LEU A 124 26.43 47.88 20.77
C LEU A 124 27.10 47.56 22.12
N GLN A 125 26.85 46.38 22.67
CA GLN A 125 27.48 45.94 23.93
C GLN A 125 28.99 45.79 23.79
N LEU A 126 29.47 45.24 22.67
CA LEU A 126 30.91 45.13 22.39
C LEU A 126 31.57 46.50 22.30
N ARG A 127 30.95 47.48 21.61
CA ARG A 127 31.43 48.88 21.62
C ARG A 127 31.48 49.48 23.02
N GLN A 128 30.43 49.29 23.82
CA GLN A 128 30.43 49.78 25.21
C GLN A 128 31.56 49.17 26.04
N ILE A 129 31.89 47.90 25.82
CA ILE A 129 33.01 47.24 26.50
C ILE A 129 34.34 47.81 26.03
N GLU A 130 34.51 48.06 24.72
CA GLU A 130 35.71 48.70 24.17
C GLU A 130 35.90 50.12 24.72
N ASP A 131 34.84 50.93 24.76
CA ASP A 131 34.84 52.29 25.32
C ASP A 131 35.23 52.25 26.81
N LEU A 132 34.60 51.36 27.60
CA LEU A 132 34.92 51.18 29.03
C LEU A 132 36.35 50.68 29.24
N GLN A 133 36.87 49.80 28.38
CA GLN A 133 38.26 49.33 28.45
C GLN A 133 39.26 50.40 28.05
N GLN A 134 38.86 51.38 27.24
CA GLN A 134 39.67 52.53 26.88
C GLN A 134 39.67 53.58 28.00
N GLU A 135 38.49 53.90 28.55
CA GLU A 135 38.34 54.78 29.71
C GLU A 135 39.08 54.24 30.95
N ASN A 136 39.04 52.92 31.18
CA ASN A 136 39.77 52.29 32.28
C ASN A 136 41.29 52.29 32.06
N ARG A 137 41.76 52.29 30.80
CA ARG A 137 43.18 52.49 30.47
C ARG A 137 43.61 53.94 30.74
N GLU A 138 42.76 54.91 30.44
CA GLU A 138 43.00 56.34 30.72
C GLU A 138 42.97 56.65 32.23
N LEU A 139 42.08 56.02 32.99
CA LEU A 139 42.01 56.12 34.46
C LEU A 139 43.17 55.40 35.18
N SER A 140 43.79 54.40 34.54
CA SER A 140 44.95 53.68 35.08
C SER A 140 46.26 54.49 35.01
N GLU A 141 46.30 55.59 34.24
CA GLU A 141 47.48 56.47 34.11
C GLU A 141 47.43 57.73 35.03
N GLY A 142 46.31 57.97 35.73
CA GLY A 142 46.09 59.19 36.52
C GLY A 142 45.76 58.97 37.99
N GLU A 143 46.76 59.21 38.85
CA GLU A 143 46.71 59.64 40.26
C GLU A 143 45.85 58.90 41.32
N ARG A 144 46.24 59.16 42.57
CA ARG A 144 45.81 58.45 43.79
C ARG A 144 44.36 58.73 44.16
N TRP A 145 43.57 57.67 44.20
CA TRP A 145 42.16 57.68 44.58
C TRP A 145 41.99 57.98 46.07
N SER A 146 41.15 58.96 46.37
CA SER A 146 40.65 59.27 47.71
C SER A 146 39.55 58.27 48.12
N GLY A 147 39.34 58.09 49.44
CA GLY A 147 38.46 57.04 49.99
C GLY A 147 36.97 57.11 49.60
N GLY A 148 36.51 58.18 48.95
CA GLY A 148 35.18 58.27 48.32
C GLY A 148 35.15 57.62 46.93
N GLU A 149 36.21 57.79 46.16
CA GLU A 149 36.36 57.26 44.80
C GLU A 149 36.57 55.73 44.84
N LEU A 150 37.20 55.20 45.89
CA LEU A 150 37.30 53.74 46.11
C LEU A 150 35.94 53.06 46.31
N ARG A 151 34.98 53.76 46.95
CA ARG A 151 33.61 53.26 47.13
C ARG A 151 32.83 53.27 45.83
N GLN A 152 33.01 54.32 45.04
CA GLN A 152 32.42 54.46 43.70
C GLN A 152 33.00 53.42 42.72
N ALA A 153 34.30 53.19 42.75
CA ALA A 153 34.97 52.14 41.98
C ALA A 153 34.52 50.72 42.38
N LEU A 154 34.29 50.45 43.67
CA LEU A 154 33.75 49.17 44.12
C LEU A 154 32.30 48.96 43.67
N GLU A 155 31.50 50.02 43.65
CA GLU A 155 30.11 49.98 43.20
C GLU A 155 30.02 49.80 41.67
N GLU A 156 30.91 50.46 40.91
CA GLU A 156 31.08 50.26 39.47
C GLU A 156 31.63 48.88 39.14
N LEU A 157 32.61 48.37 39.90
CA LEU A 157 33.09 46.99 39.77
C LEU A 157 31.98 45.97 40.05
N SER A 158 31.06 46.25 40.98
CA SER A 158 29.90 45.37 41.20
C SER A 158 28.93 45.40 40.02
N LYS A 159 28.67 46.58 39.44
CA LYS A 159 27.82 46.72 38.24
C LYS A 159 28.46 46.04 37.02
N VAL A 160 29.78 46.17 36.84
CA VAL A 160 30.53 45.50 35.78
C VAL A 160 30.51 43.99 35.97
N ARG A 161 30.61 43.51 37.21
CA ARG A 161 30.50 42.08 37.56
C ARG A 161 29.11 41.52 37.23
N ASP A 162 28.05 42.22 37.62
CA ASP A 162 26.68 41.80 37.33
C ASP A 162 26.40 41.80 35.82
N LYS A 163 26.94 42.79 35.10
CA LYS A 163 26.84 42.87 33.65
C LYS A 163 27.65 41.77 32.94
N CYS A 164 28.82 41.40 33.47
CA CYS A 164 29.57 40.24 33.00
C CYS A 164 28.79 38.94 33.21
N MET A 165 28.18 38.72 34.39
CA MET A 165 27.36 37.53 34.62
C MET A 165 26.13 37.47 33.69
N GLN A 166 25.50 38.61 33.39
CA GLN A 166 24.41 38.66 32.41
C GLN A 166 24.89 38.35 30.98
N LEU A 167 26.05 38.87 30.59
CA LEU A 167 26.63 38.59 29.27
C LEU A 167 27.08 37.13 29.16
N GLU A 168 27.66 36.54 30.20
CA GLU A 168 27.99 35.11 30.26
C GLU A 168 26.74 34.24 30.14
N GLY A 169 25.65 34.58 30.83
CA GLY A 169 24.36 33.89 30.69
C GLY A 169 23.80 33.98 29.27
N SER A 170 23.82 35.16 28.67
CA SER A 170 23.34 35.37 27.29
C SER A 170 24.23 34.67 26.25
N ASN A 171 25.55 34.64 26.47
CA ASN A 171 26.49 33.93 25.61
C ASN A 171 26.33 32.41 25.72
N HIS A 172 26.01 31.89 26.91
CA HIS A 172 25.70 30.47 27.11
C HIS A 172 24.39 30.07 26.40
N GLU A 173 23.35 30.90 26.47
CA GLU A 173 22.11 30.71 25.70
C GLU A 173 22.37 30.72 24.18
N GLN A 174 23.17 31.66 23.69
CA GLN A 174 23.52 31.72 22.26
C GLN A 174 24.35 30.52 21.82
N SER A 175 25.28 30.05 22.66
CA SER A 175 26.06 28.84 22.39
C SER A 175 25.16 27.61 22.31
N SER A 176 24.18 27.49 23.21
CA SER A 176 23.21 26.38 23.19
C SER A 176 22.33 26.41 21.94
N ARG A 177 21.88 27.61 21.50
CA ARG A 177 21.13 27.76 20.23
C ARG A 177 21.98 27.42 19.01
N LEU A 178 23.27 27.77 19.02
CA LEU A 178 24.20 27.41 17.96
C LEU A 178 24.40 25.90 17.87
N GLU A 179 24.61 25.23 19.01
CA GLU A 179 24.68 23.76 19.06
C GLU A 179 23.41 23.10 18.52
N GLN A 180 22.25 23.64 18.87
CA GLN A 180 20.96 23.15 18.37
C GLN A 180 20.83 23.32 16.84
N ALA A 181 21.24 24.49 16.31
CA ALA A 181 21.25 24.74 14.87
C ALA A 181 22.26 23.85 14.11
N PHE A 182 23.41 23.52 14.71
CA PHE A 182 24.35 22.56 14.13
C PHE A 182 23.73 21.16 14.03
N LEU A 183 23.01 20.73 15.08
CA LEU A 183 22.34 19.43 15.09
C LEU A 183 21.23 19.35 14.04
N GLU A 184 20.42 20.42 13.91
CA GLU A 184 19.39 20.53 12.88
C GLU A 184 19.99 20.49 11.46
N ARG A 185 21.13 21.16 11.27
CA ARG A 185 21.86 21.12 10.01
C ARG A 185 22.37 19.71 9.67
N GLU A 186 22.94 18.99 10.64
CA GLU A 186 23.38 17.60 10.43
C GLU A 186 22.20 16.70 10.02
N ILE A 187 21.04 16.84 10.68
CA ILE A 187 19.81 16.10 10.33
C ILE A 187 19.35 16.42 8.90
N LEU A 188 19.43 17.70 8.49
CA LEU A 188 19.07 18.12 7.13
C LEU A 188 20.06 17.61 6.09
N GLU A 189 21.36 17.61 6.37
CA GLU A 189 22.40 17.06 5.49
C GLU A 189 22.21 15.54 5.29
N GLU A 190 21.88 14.79 6.34
CA GLU A 190 21.56 13.35 6.23
C GLU A 190 20.31 13.11 5.35
N LYS A 191 19.24 13.90 5.54
CA LYS A 191 18.03 13.81 4.70
C LYS A 191 18.32 14.14 3.24
N LEU A 192 19.20 15.10 2.98
CA LEU A 192 19.57 15.51 1.63
C LEU A 192 20.36 14.40 0.93
N GLN A 193 21.32 13.76 1.62
CA GLN A 193 22.02 12.58 1.08
C GLN A 193 21.07 11.40 0.80
N LEU A 194 20.09 11.16 1.66
CA LEU A 194 19.06 10.14 1.42
C LEU A 194 18.28 10.43 0.14
N LEU A 195 17.79 11.67 -0.03
CA LEU A 195 17.07 12.09 -1.23
C LEU A 195 17.91 12.00 -2.51
N GLU A 196 19.20 12.38 -2.44
CA GLU A 196 20.12 12.22 -3.57
C GLU A 196 20.32 10.74 -3.94
N SER A 197 20.41 9.86 -2.94
CA SER A 197 20.53 8.41 -3.17
C SER A 197 19.26 7.83 -3.80
N GLU A 198 18.07 8.26 -3.36
CA GLU A 198 16.78 7.87 -3.94
C GLU A 198 16.65 8.36 -5.38
N GLN A 199 17.07 9.60 -5.65
CA GLN A 199 17.06 10.16 -7.00
C GLN A 199 17.97 9.37 -7.95
N SER A 200 19.17 8.99 -7.50
CA SER A 200 20.07 8.15 -8.29
C SER A 200 19.45 6.78 -8.59
N GLN A 201 18.84 6.14 -7.59
CA GLN A 201 18.14 4.85 -7.78
C GLN A 201 16.97 4.94 -8.77
N LEU A 202 16.23 6.06 -8.76
CA LEU A 202 15.16 6.31 -9.71
C LEU A 202 15.68 6.50 -11.14
N ILE A 203 16.83 7.15 -11.31
CA ILE A 203 17.49 7.29 -12.62
C ILE A 203 17.90 5.91 -13.14
N ASP A 204 18.57 5.09 -12.32
CA ASP A 204 18.98 3.74 -12.71
C ASP A 204 17.77 2.87 -13.07
N SER A 205 16.70 2.93 -12.27
CA SER A 205 15.44 2.22 -12.55
C SER A 205 14.81 2.65 -13.87
N LYS A 206 14.78 3.97 -14.15
CA LYS A 206 14.27 4.50 -15.41
C LYS A 206 15.07 3.97 -16.60
N GLU A 207 16.39 3.91 -16.51
CA GLU A 207 17.25 3.38 -17.58
C GLU A 207 16.98 1.90 -17.85
N VAL A 208 16.82 1.09 -16.80
CA VAL A 208 16.47 -0.33 -16.93
C VAL A 208 15.11 -0.51 -17.60
N VAL A 209 14.09 0.25 -17.18
CA VAL A 209 12.75 0.21 -17.79
C VAL A 209 12.81 0.63 -19.27
N GLN A 210 13.62 1.64 -19.59
CA GLN A 210 13.79 2.09 -20.97
C GLN A 210 14.50 1.03 -21.84
N GLN A 211 15.49 0.32 -21.31
CA GLN A 211 16.10 -0.82 -21.99
C GLN A 211 15.11 -1.97 -22.21
N MET A 212 14.30 -2.30 -21.20
CA MET A 212 13.24 -3.31 -21.34
C MET A 212 12.22 -2.93 -22.42
N LEU A 213 11.86 -1.64 -22.51
CA LEU A 213 10.95 -1.15 -23.55
C LEU A 213 11.55 -1.33 -24.95
N ILE A 214 12.83 -1.01 -25.13
CA ILE A 214 13.54 -1.20 -26.41
C ILE A 214 13.57 -2.69 -26.80
N GLN A 215 13.86 -3.59 -25.84
CA GLN A 215 13.84 -5.03 -26.09
C GLN A 215 12.44 -5.54 -26.44
N ALA A 216 11.40 -5.06 -25.75
CA ALA A 216 10.02 -5.43 -26.04
C ALA A 216 9.58 -4.95 -27.44
N GLN A 217 10.01 -3.75 -27.86
CA GLN A 217 9.78 -3.23 -29.21
C GLN A 217 10.50 -4.09 -30.26
N ALA A 218 11.77 -4.44 -30.05
CA ALA A 218 12.52 -5.32 -30.96
C ALA A 218 11.89 -6.71 -31.06
N SER A 219 11.41 -7.28 -29.94
CA SER A 219 10.71 -8.57 -29.93
C SER A 219 9.37 -8.49 -30.66
N LYS A 220 8.61 -7.40 -30.48
CA LYS A 220 7.37 -7.15 -31.21
C LYS A 220 7.64 -7.12 -32.71
N ASP A 221 8.64 -6.37 -33.15
CA ASP A 221 8.98 -6.24 -34.57
C ASP A 221 9.46 -7.58 -35.15
N GLY A 222 10.22 -8.37 -34.38
CA GLY A 222 10.58 -9.75 -34.74
C GLY A 222 9.36 -10.66 -34.92
N MET A 223 8.41 -10.64 -33.99
CA MET A 223 7.16 -11.41 -34.12
C MET A 223 6.31 -10.95 -35.30
N TYR A 224 6.27 -9.65 -35.60
CA TYR A 224 5.57 -9.15 -36.80
C TYR A 224 6.21 -9.68 -38.07
N ALA A 225 7.54 -9.71 -38.15
CA ALA A 225 8.28 -10.26 -39.28
C ALA A 225 8.04 -11.76 -39.45
N GLU A 226 8.02 -12.53 -38.36
CA GLU A 226 7.67 -13.96 -38.38
C GLU A 226 6.22 -14.17 -38.83
N LEU A 227 5.27 -13.36 -38.33
CA LEU A 227 3.87 -13.44 -38.73
C LEU A 227 3.67 -13.12 -40.21
N THR A 228 4.36 -12.12 -40.76
CA THR A 228 4.34 -11.86 -42.21
C THR A 228 5.00 -12.99 -43.00
N GLY A 229 6.08 -13.57 -42.49
CA GLY A 229 6.71 -14.78 -43.06
C GLY A 229 5.73 -15.94 -43.17
N VAL A 230 5.07 -16.29 -42.06
CA VAL A 230 4.07 -17.37 -42.00
C VAL A 230 2.85 -17.06 -42.89
N LYS A 231 2.40 -15.80 -42.95
CA LYS A 231 1.33 -15.39 -43.88
C LYS A 231 1.72 -15.56 -45.34
N MET A 232 2.96 -15.20 -45.70
CA MET A 232 3.47 -15.42 -47.05
C MET A 232 3.60 -16.92 -47.35
N GLU A 233 4.13 -17.73 -46.44
CA GLU A 233 4.20 -19.18 -46.59
C GLU A 233 2.81 -19.81 -46.78
N LEU A 234 1.83 -19.42 -45.97
CA LEU A 234 0.44 -19.88 -46.11
C LEU A 234 -0.20 -19.47 -47.43
N GLN A 235 0.10 -18.27 -47.93
CA GLN A 235 -0.35 -17.82 -49.26
C GLN A 235 0.35 -18.58 -50.39
N MET A 236 1.65 -18.88 -50.25
CA MET A 236 2.41 -19.67 -51.21
C MET A 236 2.01 -21.15 -51.22
N MET A 237 1.53 -21.68 -50.09
CA MET A 237 1.04 -23.06 -49.97
C MET A 237 -0.30 -23.33 -50.68
N ASN A 238 -0.91 -22.34 -51.33
CA ASN A 238 -1.94 -22.50 -52.37
C ASN A 238 -2.96 -23.64 -52.07
N PHE A 239 -3.74 -23.51 -51.00
CA PHE A 239 -4.78 -24.46 -50.59
C PHE A 239 -5.99 -24.57 -51.56
N LYS A 240 -5.85 -24.15 -52.82
CA LYS A 240 -6.94 -24.20 -53.81
C LYS A 240 -7.25 -25.60 -54.35
N LYS A 241 -6.64 -26.69 -53.84
CA LYS A 241 -6.77 -28.03 -54.46
C LYS A 241 -6.80 -29.26 -53.54
N LYS A 242 -7.25 -29.16 -52.29
CA LYS A 242 -7.65 -30.37 -51.55
C LYS A 242 -9.04 -30.17 -50.98
N GLY A 243 -9.98 -30.94 -51.52
CA GLY A 243 -11.39 -30.87 -51.19
C GLY A 243 -11.62 -30.93 -49.68
N ASN A 244 -12.66 -30.21 -49.26
CA ASN A 244 -13.20 -30.22 -47.92
C ASN A 244 -13.45 -31.67 -47.50
N SER A 245 -12.49 -32.25 -46.78
CA SER A 245 -12.70 -33.51 -46.09
C SER A 245 -13.56 -33.20 -44.89
N LEU A 246 -14.68 -33.91 -44.74
CA LEU A 246 -15.56 -33.82 -43.58
C LEU A 246 -14.77 -34.00 -42.27
N PHE A 247 -13.68 -34.77 -42.29
CA PHE A 247 -12.76 -34.93 -41.15
C PHE A 247 -11.92 -33.68 -40.84
N ALA A 248 -11.54 -32.91 -41.85
CA ALA A 248 -10.85 -31.64 -41.64
C ALA A 248 -11.79 -30.59 -41.05
N GLU A 249 -13.03 -30.54 -41.53
CA GLU A 249 -14.07 -29.66 -40.99
C GLU A 249 -14.44 -30.03 -39.54
N VAL A 250 -14.59 -31.33 -39.24
CA VAL A 250 -14.82 -31.82 -37.87
C VAL A 250 -13.61 -31.53 -36.95
N ASP A 251 -12.38 -31.70 -37.42
CA ASP A 251 -11.19 -31.40 -36.61
C ASP A 251 -11.00 -29.88 -36.41
N ASP A 252 -11.34 -29.06 -37.40
CA ASP A 252 -11.38 -27.61 -37.26
C ASP A 252 -12.48 -27.16 -36.30
N HIS A 253 -13.66 -27.80 -36.33
CA HIS A 253 -14.73 -27.55 -35.36
C HIS A 253 -14.32 -27.98 -33.95
N ARG A 254 -13.67 -29.15 -33.79
CA ARG A 254 -13.12 -29.60 -32.50
C ARG A 254 -12.12 -28.59 -31.95
N LYS A 255 -11.14 -28.16 -32.75
CA LYS A 255 -10.14 -27.16 -32.34
C LYS A 255 -10.78 -25.82 -31.98
N LYS A 256 -11.79 -25.39 -32.74
CA LYS A 256 -12.55 -24.17 -32.45
C LYS A 256 -13.24 -24.25 -31.09
N VAL A 257 -13.95 -25.36 -30.81
CA VAL A 257 -14.61 -25.59 -29.53
C VAL A 257 -13.60 -25.71 -28.38
N GLU A 258 -12.45 -26.36 -28.59
CA GLU A 258 -11.37 -26.43 -27.59
C GLU A 258 -10.80 -25.04 -27.26
N LEU A 259 -10.59 -24.19 -28.27
CA LEU A 259 -10.15 -22.81 -28.09
C LEU A 259 -11.20 -21.97 -27.36
N GLU A 260 -12.47 -22.11 -27.72
CA GLU A 260 -13.59 -21.45 -27.04
C GLU A 260 -13.68 -21.88 -25.57
N LEU A 261 -13.54 -23.18 -25.28
CA LEU A 261 -13.52 -23.72 -23.91
C LEU A 261 -12.33 -23.19 -23.09
N LEU A 262 -11.14 -23.14 -23.70
CA LEU A 262 -9.95 -22.58 -23.05
C LEU A 262 -10.13 -21.08 -22.76
N ALA A 263 -10.67 -20.32 -23.71
CA ALA A 263 -10.99 -18.90 -23.54
C ALA A 263 -12.03 -18.70 -22.42
N LEU A 264 -13.09 -19.51 -22.40
CA LEU A 264 -14.13 -19.46 -21.36
C LEU A 264 -13.58 -19.81 -19.98
N ARG A 265 -12.67 -20.79 -19.91
CA ARG A 265 -12.00 -21.15 -18.65
C ARG A 265 -11.06 -20.03 -18.18
N GLY A 266 -10.40 -19.35 -19.10
CA GLY A 266 -9.60 -18.16 -18.82
C GLY A 266 -10.44 -17.01 -18.29
N SER A 267 -11.56 -16.70 -18.95
CA SER A 267 -12.48 -15.65 -18.51
C SER A 267 -13.11 -15.95 -17.15
N TYR A 268 -13.51 -17.21 -16.91
CA TYR A 268 -14.03 -17.65 -15.62
C TYR A 268 -13.01 -17.43 -14.48
N LYS A 269 -11.75 -17.86 -14.67
CA LYS A 269 -10.69 -17.65 -13.66
C LYS A 269 -10.43 -16.17 -13.40
N SER A 270 -10.44 -15.35 -14.45
CA SER A 270 -10.29 -13.89 -14.32
C SER A 270 -11.44 -13.28 -13.52
N LEU A 271 -12.68 -13.67 -13.85
CA LEU A 271 -13.88 -13.22 -13.15
C LEU A 271 -13.90 -13.67 -11.68
N GLU A 272 -13.45 -14.90 -11.40
CA GLU A 272 -13.29 -15.41 -10.04
C GLU A 272 -12.27 -14.57 -9.24
N GLY A 273 -11.16 -14.19 -9.88
CA GLY A 273 -10.16 -13.27 -9.30
C GLY A 273 -10.74 -11.89 -8.99
N LEU A 274 -11.49 -11.30 -9.93
CA LEU A 274 -12.18 -10.02 -9.74
C LEU A 274 -13.21 -10.08 -8.61
N TYR A 275 -13.98 -11.17 -8.52
CA TYR A 275 -14.93 -11.38 -7.43
C TYR A 275 -14.24 -11.45 -6.06
N LYS A 276 -13.15 -12.23 -5.94
CA LYS A 276 -12.36 -12.31 -4.70
C LYS A 276 -11.79 -10.94 -4.31
N ASN A 277 -11.25 -10.19 -5.26
CA ASN A 277 -10.75 -8.83 -5.03
C ASN A 277 -11.87 -7.87 -4.60
N SER A 278 -13.02 -7.90 -5.27
CA SER A 278 -14.19 -7.10 -4.89
C SER A 278 -14.68 -7.43 -3.48
N GLN A 279 -14.65 -8.72 -3.10
CA GLN A 279 -14.98 -9.16 -1.74
C GLN A 279 -14.02 -8.60 -0.69
N VAL A 280 -12.71 -8.53 -0.99
CA VAL A 280 -11.71 -7.91 -0.12
C VAL A 280 -11.96 -6.40 0.02
N ILE A 281 -12.22 -5.71 -1.09
CA ILE A 281 -12.52 -4.26 -1.09
C ILE A 281 -13.79 -3.96 -0.28
N ALA A 282 -14.86 -4.75 -0.45
CA ALA A 282 -16.09 -4.58 0.31
C ALA A 282 -15.87 -4.78 1.83
N ARG A 283 -15.03 -5.74 2.22
CA ARG A 283 -14.65 -5.94 3.63
C ARG A 283 -13.86 -4.75 4.17
N ARG A 284 -12.92 -4.21 3.40
CA ARG A 284 -12.14 -3.01 3.77
C ARG A 284 -13.03 -1.77 3.94
N LEU A 285 -13.93 -1.52 2.99
CA LEU A 285 -14.92 -0.43 3.11
C LEU A 285 -15.83 -0.60 4.32
N LYS A 286 -16.25 -1.82 4.65
CA LYS A 286 -17.01 -2.10 5.88
C LYS A 286 -16.20 -1.78 7.14
N SER A 287 -14.90 -2.10 7.17
CA SER A 287 -14.04 -1.74 8.30
C SER A 287 -13.87 -0.22 8.45
N GLU A 288 -13.62 0.49 7.33
CA GLU A 288 -13.46 1.95 7.28
C GLU A 288 -14.75 2.68 7.67
N TYR A 289 -15.90 2.27 7.12
CA TYR A 289 -17.21 2.83 7.47
C TYR A 289 -17.51 2.70 8.96
N THR A 290 -17.15 1.58 9.56
CA THR A 290 -17.41 1.42 10.97
C THR A 290 -16.37 2.13 11.84
N LEU A 291 -15.12 2.31 11.39
CA LEU A 291 -14.16 3.21 12.04
C LEU A 291 -14.71 4.64 12.11
N LEU A 292 -15.33 5.11 11.02
CA LEU A 292 -16.04 6.39 10.98
C LEU A 292 -17.24 6.44 11.95
N LEU A 293 -18.02 5.36 12.05
CA LEU A 293 -19.10 5.27 13.04
C LEU A 293 -18.59 5.24 14.48
N CYS A 294 -17.42 4.64 14.72
CA CYS A 294 -16.74 4.63 16.00
C CYS A 294 -16.24 6.03 16.38
N GLN A 295 -15.63 6.79 15.46
CA GLN A 295 -15.21 8.17 15.74
C GLN A 295 -16.36 9.10 16.19
N ARG A 296 -17.62 8.74 15.89
CA ARG A 296 -18.81 9.55 16.21
C ARG A 296 -19.43 9.26 17.59
N ASN A 297 -19.04 8.19 18.31
CA ASN A 297 -19.61 7.79 19.61
C ASN A 297 -18.53 7.23 20.57
N SER A 298 -17.78 8.08 21.28
CA SER A 298 -16.50 7.74 21.95
C SER A 298 -16.49 6.47 22.83
N LEU A 299 -17.48 6.23 23.69
CA LEU A 299 -17.44 5.09 24.63
C LEU A 299 -17.90 3.74 24.02
N LYS A 300 -18.84 3.76 23.06
CA LYS A 300 -19.29 2.54 22.36
C LYS A 300 -18.32 2.16 21.23
N ALA A 301 -17.58 3.14 20.74
CA ALA A 301 -16.55 3.01 19.72
C ALA A 301 -15.32 2.25 20.19
N ASP A 302 -14.84 2.54 21.39
CA ASP A 302 -13.66 1.89 21.94
C ASP A 302 -13.92 0.39 22.19
N GLY A 303 -15.11 0.02 22.69
CA GLY A 303 -15.51 -1.38 22.83
C GLY A 303 -15.65 -2.13 21.49
N ALA A 304 -16.19 -1.46 20.47
CA ALA A 304 -16.29 -2.01 19.11
C ALA A 304 -14.90 -2.14 18.44
N TYR A 305 -13.99 -1.21 18.72
CA TYR A 305 -12.61 -1.22 18.25
C TYR A 305 -11.79 -2.35 18.89
N ILE A 306 -11.90 -2.54 20.21
CA ILE A 306 -11.25 -3.65 20.94
C ILE A 306 -11.75 -5.00 20.43
N THR A 307 -13.06 -5.18 20.23
CA THR A 307 -13.61 -6.45 19.71
C THR A 307 -13.14 -6.75 18.29
N ARG A 308 -12.90 -5.73 17.45
CA ARG A 308 -12.30 -5.91 16.12
C ARG A 308 -10.84 -6.30 16.19
N LEU A 309 -10.05 -5.60 17.00
CA LEU A 309 -8.64 -5.92 17.20
C LEU A 309 -8.48 -7.35 17.70
N LYS A 310 -9.36 -7.82 18.59
CA LYS A 310 -9.42 -9.24 19.01
C LYS A 310 -9.71 -10.18 17.83
N HIS A 311 -10.73 -9.88 17.03
CA HIS A 311 -11.05 -10.70 15.87
C HIS A 311 -9.92 -10.72 14.83
N ASP A 312 -9.29 -9.59 14.55
CA ASP A 312 -8.20 -9.51 13.57
C ASP A 312 -6.94 -10.21 14.08
N LEU A 313 -6.66 -10.15 15.39
CA LEU A 313 -5.63 -10.94 16.06
C LEU A 313 -5.88 -12.45 15.91
N ASP A 314 -7.11 -12.91 16.13
CA ASP A 314 -7.47 -14.32 16.00
C ASP A 314 -7.28 -14.80 14.55
N ARG A 315 -7.63 -13.96 13.57
CA ARG A 315 -7.40 -14.25 12.15
C ARG A 315 -5.92 -14.36 11.82
N THR A 316 -5.12 -13.33 12.16
CA THR A 316 -3.68 -13.34 11.85
C THR A 316 -2.95 -14.46 12.58
N SER A 317 -3.41 -14.85 13.78
CA SER A 317 -2.91 -16.02 14.51
C SER A 317 -3.18 -17.33 13.76
N ASN A 318 -4.37 -17.50 13.21
CA ASN A 318 -4.71 -18.67 12.39
C ASN A 318 -3.91 -18.71 11.07
N ASP A 319 -3.78 -17.57 10.39
CA ASP A 319 -3.01 -17.46 9.15
C ASP A 319 -1.52 -17.73 9.40
N LEU A 320 -0.98 -17.26 10.53
CA LEU A 320 0.38 -17.57 10.97
C LEU A 320 0.56 -19.07 11.23
N SER A 321 -0.41 -19.73 11.84
CA SER A 321 -0.39 -21.18 12.07
C SER A 321 -0.36 -21.96 10.74
N LEU A 322 -1.20 -21.57 9.78
CA LEU A 322 -1.23 -22.16 8.44
C LEU A 322 0.10 -21.93 7.69
N SER A 323 0.65 -20.72 7.76
CA SER A 323 1.94 -20.40 7.14
C SER A 323 3.09 -21.24 7.73
N ARG A 324 3.10 -21.48 9.05
CA ARG A 324 4.04 -22.38 9.72
C ARG A 324 3.91 -23.83 9.23
N MET A 325 2.68 -24.32 9.10
CA MET A 325 2.44 -25.68 8.57
C MET A 325 2.92 -25.81 7.13
N ASN A 326 2.76 -24.77 6.30
CA ASN A 326 3.26 -24.74 4.94
C ASN A 326 4.79 -24.76 4.90
N CYS A 327 5.47 -23.95 5.72
CA CYS A 327 6.93 -23.97 5.85
C CYS A 327 7.43 -25.38 6.24
N ALA A 328 6.82 -25.98 7.26
CA ALA A 328 7.18 -27.33 7.70
C ALA A 328 6.95 -28.40 6.62
N THR A 329 5.95 -28.22 5.77
CA THR A 329 5.66 -29.14 4.65
C THR A 329 6.69 -28.98 3.54
N LEU A 330 7.04 -27.74 3.18
CA LEU A 330 8.09 -27.45 2.20
C LEU A 330 9.47 -27.93 2.66
N GLU A 331 9.80 -27.80 3.95
CA GLU A 331 11.03 -28.34 4.55
C GLU A 331 11.11 -29.86 4.44
N ARG A 332 9.99 -30.57 4.71
CA ARG A 332 9.93 -32.04 4.51
C ARG A 332 10.11 -32.43 3.06
N GLN A 333 9.45 -31.73 2.13
CA GLN A 333 9.60 -31.98 0.70
C GLN A 333 11.03 -31.75 0.23
N LEU A 334 11.66 -30.67 0.69
CA LEU A 334 13.06 -30.35 0.39
C LEU A 334 14.03 -31.42 0.93
N SER A 335 13.80 -31.91 2.15
CA SER A 335 14.61 -33.00 2.71
C SER A 335 14.47 -34.28 1.86
N ASN A 336 13.25 -34.61 1.43
CA ASN A 336 13.00 -35.78 0.59
C ASN A 336 13.67 -35.68 -0.79
N THR A 337 13.62 -34.52 -1.44
CA THR A 337 14.29 -34.33 -2.75
C THR A 337 15.81 -34.40 -2.63
N HIS A 338 16.37 -33.87 -1.55
CA HIS A 338 17.80 -33.96 -1.29
C HIS A 338 18.24 -35.42 -1.03
N ASN A 339 17.42 -36.20 -0.33
CA ASN A 339 17.68 -37.63 -0.10
C ASN A 339 17.62 -38.42 -1.40
N LEU A 340 16.60 -38.20 -2.25
CA LEU A 340 16.49 -38.83 -3.57
C LEU A 340 17.70 -38.51 -4.47
N ALA A 341 18.11 -37.25 -4.54
CA ALA A 341 19.30 -36.86 -5.32
C ALA A 341 20.60 -37.49 -4.77
N LYS A 342 20.66 -37.75 -3.46
CA LYS A 342 21.79 -38.45 -2.82
C LYS A 342 21.77 -39.94 -3.14
N GLU A 343 20.61 -40.60 -3.09
CA GLU A 343 20.45 -42.00 -3.49
C GLU A 343 20.85 -42.22 -4.96
N PHE A 344 20.41 -41.36 -5.88
CA PHE A 344 20.82 -41.44 -7.28
C PHE A 344 22.33 -41.25 -7.49
N ARG A 345 22.98 -40.39 -6.69
CA ARG A 345 24.45 -40.26 -6.70
C ARG A 345 25.13 -41.54 -6.21
N GLN A 346 24.59 -42.20 -5.19
CA GLN A 346 25.11 -43.47 -4.70
C GLN A 346 24.94 -44.59 -5.73
N TYR A 347 23.78 -44.67 -6.39
CA TYR A 347 23.57 -45.61 -7.48
C TYR A 347 24.55 -45.35 -8.63
N GLN A 348 24.72 -44.09 -9.04
CA GLN A 348 25.70 -43.73 -10.07
C GLN A 348 27.13 -44.16 -9.73
N GLN A 349 27.54 -44.06 -8.46
CA GLN A 349 28.88 -44.49 -8.01
C GLN A 349 29.10 -46.00 -8.06
N SER A 350 28.03 -46.80 -8.08
CA SER A 350 28.11 -48.26 -8.17
C SER A 350 28.33 -48.80 -9.59
N TYR A 351 28.21 -47.95 -10.61
CA TYR A 351 28.43 -48.32 -12.02
C TYR A 351 29.84 -47.93 -12.49
N ASP A 352 30.48 -48.79 -13.29
CA ASP A 352 31.83 -48.55 -13.83
C ASP A 352 31.76 -47.77 -15.16
N ASN A 353 32.33 -46.56 -15.19
CA ASN A 353 32.37 -45.66 -16.35
C ASN A 353 33.04 -46.27 -17.60
N LYS A 354 33.71 -47.42 -17.46
CA LYS A 354 34.42 -48.12 -18.54
C LYS A 354 33.51 -48.99 -19.41
N ASN A 355 32.37 -49.43 -18.90
CA ASN A 355 31.46 -50.32 -19.64
C ASN A 355 30.49 -49.49 -20.52
N PRO A 356 30.36 -49.77 -21.83
CA PRO A 356 29.50 -48.98 -22.73
C PRO A 356 28.02 -49.00 -22.34
N GLN A 357 27.52 -50.10 -21.78
CA GLN A 357 26.13 -50.23 -21.34
C GLN A 357 25.85 -49.40 -20.07
N ASP A 358 26.82 -49.30 -19.17
CA ASP A 358 26.70 -48.51 -17.94
C ASP A 358 26.68 -47.00 -18.21
N ARG A 359 27.21 -46.55 -19.35
CA ARG A 359 27.16 -45.13 -19.75
C ARG A 359 25.74 -44.61 -19.96
N GLU A 360 24.82 -45.44 -20.45
CA GLU A 360 23.43 -45.03 -20.62
C GLU A 360 22.72 -44.88 -19.28
N TYR A 361 22.96 -45.80 -18.34
CA TYR A 361 22.47 -45.71 -16.96
C TYR A 361 23.05 -44.49 -16.23
N ILE A 362 24.36 -44.22 -16.37
CA ILE A 362 25.00 -43.03 -15.80
C ILE A 362 24.40 -41.74 -16.39
N ARG A 363 24.13 -41.69 -17.70
CA ARG A 363 23.42 -40.56 -18.32
C ARG A 363 22.00 -40.39 -17.76
N PHE A 364 21.27 -41.48 -17.56
CA PHE A 364 19.96 -41.46 -16.93
C PHE A 364 20.02 -40.91 -15.51
N PHE A 365 20.94 -41.41 -14.67
CA PHE A 365 21.12 -40.93 -13.30
C PHE A 365 21.53 -39.47 -13.26
N ASN A 366 22.43 -39.01 -14.14
CA ASN A 366 22.79 -37.59 -14.25
C ASN A 366 21.57 -36.71 -14.59
N ARG A 367 20.68 -37.16 -15.49
CA ARG A 367 19.43 -36.44 -15.78
C ARG A 367 18.51 -36.38 -14.57
N GLN A 368 18.36 -37.49 -13.85
CA GLN A 368 17.54 -37.53 -12.63
C GLN A 368 18.13 -36.65 -11.52
N ILE A 369 19.43 -36.71 -11.27
CA ILE A 369 20.13 -35.85 -10.30
C ILE A 369 19.93 -34.38 -10.67
N SER A 370 20.17 -34.00 -11.92
CA SER A 370 19.96 -32.64 -12.39
C SER A 370 18.51 -32.18 -12.23
N TYR A 371 17.54 -33.06 -12.48
CA TYR A 371 16.13 -32.78 -12.28
C TYR A 371 15.82 -32.52 -10.79
N TRP A 372 16.26 -33.40 -9.90
CA TRP A 372 16.01 -33.26 -8.46
C TRP A 372 16.77 -32.09 -7.83
N GLU A 373 17.97 -31.76 -8.30
CA GLU A 373 18.71 -30.56 -7.89
C GLU A 373 18.02 -29.28 -8.34
N SER A 374 17.50 -29.24 -9.57
CA SER A 374 16.68 -28.12 -10.05
C SER A 374 15.40 -27.98 -9.22
N HIS A 375 14.69 -29.09 -8.99
CA HIS A 375 13.46 -29.09 -8.19
C HIS A 375 13.71 -28.69 -6.73
N SER A 376 14.86 -29.06 -6.17
CA SER A 376 15.31 -28.62 -4.85
C SER A 376 15.54 -27.11 -4.78
N LYS A 377 16.09 -26.49 -5.84
CA LYS A 377 16.25 -25.03 -5.91
C LYS A 377 14.89 -24.32 -5.94
N ASP A 378 13.93 -24.85 -6.70
CA ASP A 378 12.58 -24.30 -6.75
C ASP A 378 11.86 -24.40 -5.39
N LEU A 379 12.02 -25.53 -4.68
CA LEU A 379 11.47 -25.71 -3.34
C LEU A 379 12.14 -24.78 -2.31
N LEU A 380 13.46 -24.57 -2.42
CA LEU A 380 14.18 -23.59 -1.59
C LEU A 380 13.66 -22.17 -1.80
N TYR A 381 13.44 -21.77 -3.05
CA TYR A 381 12.86 -20.46 -3.36
C TYR A 381 11.48 -20.29 -2.75
N LYS A 382 10.60 -21.28 -2.91
CA LYS A 382 9.24 -21.28 -2.33
C LYS A 382 9.27 -21.26 -0.79
N LEU A 383 10.23 -21.97 -0.18
CA LEU A 383 10.39 -21.97 1.28
C LEU A 383 10.86 -20.61 1.79
N ASP A 384 11.80 -19.95 1.10
CA ASP A 384 12.26 -18.60 1.45
C ASP A 384 11.12 -17.57 1.34
N GLU A 385 10.33 -17.63 0.26
CA GLU A 385 9.13 -16.81 0.09
C GLU A 385 8.10 -17.05 1.20
N SER A 386 7.83 -18.32 1.53
CA SER A 386 6.91 -18.67 2.62
C SER A 386 7.42 -18.20 3.99
N ARG A 387 8.73 -18.24 4.25
CA ARG A 387 9.32 -17.73 5.50
C ARG A 387 9.24 -16.22 5.60
N LYS A 388 9.46 -15.49 4.50
CA LYS A 388 9.27 -14.03 4.44
C LYS A 388 7.84 -13.66 4.78
N LEU A 389 6.87 -14.38 4.20
CA LEU A 389 5.45 -14.19 4.53
C LEU A 389 5.16 -14.50 6.01
N GLU A 390 5.74 -15.57 6.56
CA GLU A 390 5.59 -15.88 7.99
C GLU A 390 6.15 -14.76 8.88
N CYS A 391 7.33 -14.21 8.57
CA CYS A 391 7.92 -13.08 9.30
C CYS A 391 7.02 -11.85 9.27
N ALA A 392 6.47 -11.50 8.10
CA ALA A 392 5.52 -10.39 7.96
C ALA A 392 4.27 -10.62 8.83
N LEU A 393 3.68 -11.82 8.79
CA LEU A 393 2.53 -12.17 9.62
C LEU A 393 2.84 -12.14 11.13
N ARG A 394 4.06 -12.53 11.53
CA ARG A 394 4.49 -12.43 12.94
C ARG A 394 4.57 -10.98 13.39
N GLN A 395 5.09 -10.10 12.55
CA GLN A 395 5.20 -8.67 12.82
C GLN A 395 3.80 -8.03 12.90
N ASP A 396 2.93 -8.28 11.93
CA ASP A 396 1.54 -7.82 11.94
C ASP A 396 0.79 -8.30 13.20
N ASN A 397 0.97 -9.56 13.59
CA ASN A 397 0.37 -10.09 14.81
C ASN A 397 0.91 -9.37 16.07
N ALA A 398 2.21 -9.07 16.13
CA ALA A 398 2.81 -8.33 17.23
C ALA A 398 2.27 -6.89 17.31
N ASP A 399 2.14 -6.21 16.17
CA ASP A 399 1.58 -4.85 16.09
C ASP A 399 0.10 -4.81 16.49
N GLN A 400 -0.68 -5.83 16.09
CA GLN A 400 -2.06 -5.98 16.54
C GLN A 400 -2.16 -6.24 18.04
N ARG A 401 -1.26 -7.02 18.64
CA ARG A 401 -1.20 -7.23 20.11
C ARG A 401 -0.89 -5.95 20.86
N THR A 402 0.10 -5.18 20.38
CA THR A 402 0.46 -3.92 21.03
C THR A 402 -0.67 -2.90 20.91
N GLY A 403 -1.30 -2.79 19.73
CA GLY A 403 -2.48 -1.95 19.51
C GLY A 403 -3.67 -2.35 20.39
N LEU A 404 -3.96 -3.65 20.51
CA LEU A 404 -4.99 -4.17 21.40
C LEU A 404 -4.70 -3.82 22.86
N HIS A 405 -3.48 -4.05 23.33
CA HIS A 405 -3.10 -3.75 24.71
C HIS A 405 -3.22 -2.26 25.04
N GLN A 406 -2.81 -1.38 24.12
CA GLN A 406 -2.97 0.07 24.28
C GLN A 406 -4.45 0.48 24.31
N ALA A 407 -5.27 -0.10 23.44
CA ALA A 407 -6.71 0.17 23.42
C ALA A 407 -7.41 -0.32 24.70
N GLU A 408 -7.07 -1.51 25.19
CA GLU A 408 -7.58 -2.05 26.46
C GLU A 408 -7.15 -1.18 27.65
N LYS A 409 -5.90 -0.72 27.70
CA LYS A 409 -5.42 0.19 28.74
C LYS A 409 -6.16 1.52 28.74
N ARG A 410 -6.44 2.09 27.55
CA ARG A 410 -7.24 3.33 27.43
C ARG A 410 -8.67 3.12 27.90
N ALA A 411 -9.30 2.01 27.50
CA ALA A 411 -10.64 1.66 27.95
C ALA A 411 -10.72 1.52 29.48
N GLU A 412 -9.72 0.89 30.11
CA GLU A 412 -9.64 0.76 31.56
C GLU A 412 -9.56 2.13 32.27
N VAL A 413 -8.76 3.07 31.75
CA VAL A 413 -8.68 4.44 32.28
C VAL A 413 -10.04 5.14 32.16
N CYS A 414 -10.67 5.09 30.98
CA CYS A 414 -11.99 5.67 30.75
C CYS A 414 -13.07 5.05 31.67
N GLU A 415 -13.02 3.74 31.91
CA GLU A 415 -13.94 3.05 32.83
C GLU A 415 -13.73 3.53 34.27
N ARG A 416 -12.49 3.66 34.73
CA ARG A 416 -12.18 4.21 36.06
C ARG A 416 -12.71 5.63 36.20
N GLU A 417 -12.44 6.51 35.25
CA GLU A 417 -12.98 7.88 35.25
C GLU A 417 -14.51 7.90 35.25
N CYS A 418 -15.16 7.04 34.46
CA CYS A 418 -16.61 6.89 34.45
C CYS A 418 -17.15 6.44 35.82
N THR A 419 -16.46 5.54 36.53
CA THR A 419 -16.88 5.14 37.88
C THR A 419 -16.77 6.28 38.89
N VAL A 420 -15.68 7.05 38.83
CA VAL A 420 -15.47 8.23 39.68
C VAL A 420 -16.56 9.28 39.43
N LEU A 421 -16.86 9.58 38.16
CA LEU A 421 -17.90 10.54 37.80
C LEU A 421 -19.30 10.07 38.22
N LYS A 422 -19.59 8.77 38.14
CA LYS A 422 -20.86 8.20 38.63
C LYS A 422 -20.99 8.37 40.15
N LEU A 423 -19.95 8.03 40.91
CA LEU A 423 -19.95 8.21 42.37
C LEU A 423 -20.15 9.69 42.75
N LYS A 424 -19.45 10.61 42.06
CA LYS A 424 -19.61 12.06 42.29
C LYS A 424 -21.00 12.58 41.93
N LEU A 425 -21.63 12.03 40.88
CA LEU A 425 -23.02 12.32 40.53
C LEU A 425 -23.98 11.82 41.61
N GLU A 426 -23.76 10.62 42.17
CA GLU A 426 -24.56 10.08 43.26
C GLU A 426 -24.44 10.94 44.52
N GLU A 427 -23.23 11.34 44.90
CA GLU A 427 -22.94 12.28 45.99
C GLU A 427 -23.70 13.60 45.81
N LEU A 428 -23.52 14.28 44.67
CA LEU A 428 -24.22 15.53 44.38
C LEU A 428 -25.75 15.35 44.33
N SER A 429 -26.24 14.22 43.83
CA SER A 429 -27.69 13.92 43.85
C SER A 429 -28.21 13.73 45.27
N SER A 430 -27.39 13.16 46.15
CA SER A 430 -27.74 12.96 47.56
C SER A 430 -27.75 14.29 48.31
N GLU A 431 -26.78 15.18 48.06
CA GLU A 431 -26.75 16.55 48.58
C GLU A 431 -27.94 17.38 48.08
N ALA A 432 -28.26 17.31 46.78
CA ALA A 432 -29.41 18.00 46.20
C ALA A 432 -30.75 17.53 46.78
N LYS A 433 -30.88 16.24 47.16
CA LYS A 433 -32.06 15.72 47.86
C LYS A 433 -32.17 16.20 49.31
N HIS A 434 -31.05 16.56 49.95
CA HIS A 434 -31.02 17.16 51.28
C HIS A 434 -31.35 18.66 51.26
N TYR A 435 -31.10 19.35 50.15
CA TYR A 435 -31.59 20.71 49.90
C TYR A 435 -33.07 20.70 49.46
N ARG A 436 -34.01 20.59 50.40
CA ARG A 436 -35.39 21.01 50.13
C ARG A 436 -35.46 22.55 50.16
N PRO A 437 -36.11 23.20 49.17
CA PRO A 437 -36.29 24.64 49.21
C PRO A 437 -37.18 25.01 50.40
N VAL A 438 -36.68 25.88 51.27
CA VAL A 438 -37.47 26.56 52.29
C VAL A 438 -38.58 27.32 51.55
N LYS A 439 -39.84 27.00 51.83
CA LYS A 439 -40.99 27.75 51.29
C LYS A 439 -40.89 29.18 51.77
N GLU A 440 -40.53 30.11 50.90
CA GLU A 440 -40.54 31.53 51.17
C GLU A 440 -41.98 32.01 51.41
N THR A 441 -42.25 32.48 52.62
CA THR A 441 -43.42 33.29 52.96
C THR A 441 -43.37 34.64 52.22
N PRO A 442 -44.47 35.13 51.64
CA PRO A 442 -44.45 36.33 50.82
C PRO A 442 -44.36 37.60 51.69
N VAL A 443 -43.25 38.33 51.59
CA VAL A 443 -43.09 39.67 52.18
C VAL A 443 -43.57 40.72 51.18
N ARG A 444 -44.57 41.51 51.58
CA ARG A 444 -45.08 42.68 50.86
C ARG A 444 -44.01 43.79 50.80
N LEU A 445 -43.72 44.28 49.60
CA LEU A 445 -42.97 45.52 49.37
C LEU A 445 -43.82 46.75 49.68
N PRO A 446 -43.27 47.81 50.32
CA PRO A 446 -43.79 49.17 50.20
C PRO A 446 -43.02 49.99 49.15
N THR A 447 -43.76 50.92 48.56
CA THR A 447 -43.45 51.85 47.47
C THR A 447 -42.39 52.92 47.80
N PRO A 448 -41.75 53.53 46.78
CA PRO A 448 -40.62 54.44 46.97
C PRO A 448 -41.10 55.87 47.21
N THR A 449 -40.46 56.58 48.15
CA THR A 449 -40.52 58.04 48.23
C THR A 449 -39.11 58.62 48.17
N VAL A 450 -38.96 59.57 47.24
CA VAL A 450 -37.77 60.34 46.92
C VAL A 450 -37.57 61.44 47.96
N LYS A 451 -36.35 61.62 48.49
CA LYS A 451 -35.86 62.89 49.05
C LYS A 451 -34.37 63.11 48.75
N HIS A 452 -34.06 64.40 48.59
CA HIS A 452 -32.87 65.02 48.00
C HIS A 452 -31.60 65.05 48.89
N TYR A 453 -30.45 65.11 48.19
CA TYR A 453 -29.14 65.75 48.46
C TYR A 453 -28.76 66.18 49.89
N THR A 454 -27.51 65.87 50.30
CA THR A 454 -26.40 66.83 50.48
C THR A 454 -25.08 66.14 50.92
N ALA A 455 -23.99 66.90 50.93
CA ALA A 455 -22.59 66.54 50.66
C ALA A 455 -21.67 66.33 51.90
N ILE A 456 -20.60 65.51 51.72
CA ILE A 456 -19.20 65.56 52.30
C ILE A 456 -19.06 65.39 53.85
N PRO A 457 -17.97 64.86 54.51
CA PRO A 457 -16.56 64.55 54.10
C PRO A 457 -16.00 63.14 54.54
N PRO A 458 -14.70 62.83 54.28
CA PRO A 458 -13.93 61.70 54.86
C PRO A 458 -13.11 62.14 56.10
N PRO A 459 -12.11 61.38 56.62
CA PRO A 459 -12.00 59.97 57.06
C PRO A 459 -11.59 59.85 58.57
N SER A 460 -11.50 58.65 59.15
CA SER A 460 -10.67 58.39 60.36
C SER A 460 -10.37 56.90 60.60
N PHE A 461 -9.08 56.56 60.74
CA PHE A 461 -8.54 55.43 61.55
C PHE A 461 -8.81 55.71 63.06
N PRO A 462 -8.78 54.74 64.04
CA PRO A 462 -7.62 53.86 64.30
C PRO A 462 -7.82 52.50 65.04
N SER A 463 -6.68 51.79 65.16
CA SER A 463 -6.13 51.00 66.29
C SER A 463 -6.59 49.57 66.66
N HIS A 464 -5.68 48.63 66.36
CA HIS A 464 -5.03 47.58 67.19
C HIS A 464 -5.79 46.84 68.30
N GLN A 465 -5.69 45.50 68.25
CA GLN A 465 -5.16 44.69 69.36
C GLN A 465 -4.58 43.35 68.86
N ASP A 466 -3.42 43.00 69.43
CA ASP A 466 -2.58 41.81 69.20
C ASP A 466 -3.12 40.53 69.85
N GLU A 467 -2.68 39.37 69.35
CA GLU A 467 -2.13 38.22 70.13
C GLU A 467 -1.78 37.08 69.14
N SER A 468 -0.49 36.81 68.86
CA SER A 468 0.35 35.70 69.40
C SER A 468 -0.11 34.29 68.93
N ARG A 469 0.71 33.28 68.60
CA ARG A 469 2.14 32.98 68.66
C ARG A 469 2.34 31.64 67.89
N MET A 470 3.52 31.45 67.28
CA MET A 470 4.31 30.20 67.07
C MET A 470 3.60 28.85 66.82
N GLU A 471 3.97 28.15 65.74
CA GLU A 471 4.75 26.90 65.84
C GLU A 471 5.24 26.41 64.47
N GLU A 472 6.52 26.01 64.45
CA GLU A 472 7.25 25.41 63.36
C GLU A 472 6.72 24.01 63.03
N THR A 473 6.64 23.66 61.75
CA THR A 473 6.75 22.26 61.33
C THR A 473 7.73 22.14 60.18
N VAL A 474 8.87 21.58 60.55
CA VAL A 474 9.91 21.00 59.70
C VAL A 474 9.29 19.84 58.91
N CYS A 475 9.36 19.89 57.58
CA CYS A 475 9.20 18.70 56.74
C CYS A 475 10.54 18.35 56.11
N VAL A 476 11.10 17.27 56.64
CA VAL A 476 12.28 16.53 56.21
C VAL A 476 12.03 15.96 54.81
N ILE A 477 12.92 16.25 53.86
CA ILE A 477 13.01 15.53 52.59
C ILE A 477 13.88 14.29 52.84
N PRO A 478 13.40 13.06 52.59
CA PRO A 478 14.27 11.89 52.62
C PRO A 478 15.11 11.84 51.34
N GLU A 479 16.43 11.91 51.50
CA GLU A 479 17.39 11.34 50.55
C GLU A 479 17.22 9.82 50.57
N ASP A 480 16.72 9.25 49.48
CA ASP A 480 17.13 7.93 48.96
C ASP A 480 16.26 7.55 47.75
N ALA A 481 16.74 7.89 46.56
CA ALA A 481 16.41 7.17 45.33
C ALA A 481 17.49 7.46 44.28
N SER A 482 18.54 6.62 44.28
CA SER A 482 19.35 6.40 43.08
C SER A 482 18.59 5.46 42.14
N PRO A 483 18.27 5.88 40.90
CA PRO A 483 18.19 4.95 39.79
C PRO A 483 19.51 5.00 39.02
N VAL A 484 20.21 3.88 39.10
CA VAL A 484 21.35 3.51 38.25
C VAL A 484 20.95 3.68 36.78
N ILE A 485 21.53 4.69 36.11
CA ILE A 485 21.51 4.82 34.65
C ILE A 485 22.71 4.02 34.12
N PRO A 486 22.50 2.97 33.30
CA PRO A 486 23.61 2.28 32.65
C PRO A 486 24.27 3.21 31.64
N VAL A 487 25.57 3.42 31.82
CA VAL A 487 26.47 4.08 30.87
C VAL A 487 26.44 3.30 29.56
N LEU A 488 25.70 3.79 28.57
CA LEU A 488 25.85 3.36 27.18
C LEU A 488 27.18 3.93 26.66
N GLN A 489 28.17 3.06 26.57
CA GLN A 489 29.40 3.33 25.84
C GLN A 489 29.07 3.65 24.37
N PRO A 490 29.71 4.65 23.74
CA PRO A 490 29.53 4.88 22.32
C PRO A 490 30.17 3.73 21.52
N ILE A 491 29.34 3.03 20.74
CA ILE A 491 29.74 2.11 19.68
C ILE A 491 30.40 2.94 18.56
N LYS A 492 31.66 3.31 18.76
CA LYS A 492 32.54 3.92 17.75
C LYS A 492 33.74 3.00 17.49
N THR A 493 33.49 1.75 17.10
CA THR A 493 34.56 0.87 16.59
C THR A 493 34.18 -0.07 15.45
N ASN A 494 32.94 -0.08 14.92
CA ASN A 494 32.55 -1.04 13.88
C ASN A 494 32.49 -0.51 12.42
N ILE A 495 32.77 0.77 12.17
CA ILE A 495 32.80 1.31 10.79
C ILE A 495 34.20 1.17 10.15
N GLN A 496 35.28 1.09 10.94
CA GLN A 496 36.63 0.87 10.41
C GLN A 496 36.99 -0.61 10.16
N ALA A 497 36.20 -1.56 10.67
CA ALA A 497 36.40 -2.99 10.42
C ALA A 497 35.80 -3.46 9.08
N LEU A 498 34.69 -2.86 8.62
CA LEU A 498 34.03 -3.24 7.36
C LEU A 498 34.72 -2.69 6.09
N ALA A 499 35.64 -1.74 6.23
CA ALA A 499 36.39 -1.18 5.10
C ALA A 499 37.68 -1.98 4.74
N ARG A 500 38.02 -3.04 5.49
CA ARG A 500 39.23 -3.85 5.25
C ARG A 500 38.99 -5.24 4.63
N GLU A 501 37.74 -5.66 4.44
CA GLU A 501 37.41 -6.95 3.78
C GLU A 501 36.93 -6.80 2.32
N ARG A 502 37.10 -5.61 1.70
CA ARG A 502 36.89 -5.40 0.25
C ARG A 502 38.17 -4.94 -0.46
N LYS A 503 39.27 -5.65 -0.24
CA LYS A 503 40.43 -5.66 -1.14
C LYS A 503 40.80 -7.09 -1.50
#